data_AF-B5EBL5-F1
#
_entry.id   AF-B5EBL5-F1
#
_cell.length_a   1.000
_cell.length_b   1.000
_cell.length_c   1.000
_cell.angle_alpha   90.00
_cell.angle_beta   90.00
_cell.angle_gamma   90.00
#
_symmetry.space_group_name_H-M   'P 1'
#
loop_
_entity.id
_entity.type
_entity.pdbx_description
1 polymer ?
#
loop_
_entity_poly.entity_id
_entity_poly.type
_entity_poly.pdbx_seq_one_letter_code
_entity_poly.pdbx_strand_id
1 'polypeptide(L)'
;MRITAAVITVLALAAVPCFAANGGATAGRAGGTGAAATIRQVPPGQQMNQEMMPTPAHLLMRAYHRNVANFAQTLYQAADQGPVVQPSLARTAVSEMRRSVDEMEKQRATALGAMRLPPERQKMMDEHLVQVKTHLRQLEEMVQKERIDSGLVKKELQSIFVECDGAGCCARPSPVGRGRQGKGPYGGRPGCDCPKGNPDHAMMMDDMMEKVKSQDAELAQLVQRMRQADGQAKLDLVAETVATMVQQRAELTADMQKMHDMMQGEYPGSDQMLNDDEDQDQGGDEEYDFEDEEDVTAD
;
A
#
# COMPACT_ATOMS: atom_id res chain seq x y z
N MET A 1 -21.52 -31.08 -50.99
CA MET A 1 -20.17 -30.97 -50.39
C MET A 1 -19.98 -29.56 -49.88
N ARG A 2 -19.94 -29.35 -48.55
CA ARG A 2 -19.76 -28.04 -47.93
C ARG A 2 -18.34 -27.98 -47.40
N ILE A 3 -17.54 -27.05 -47.92
CA ILE A 3 -16.14 -26.85 -47.56
C ILE A 3 -16.11 -25.91 -46.35
N THR A 4 -15.90 -26.46 -45.16
CA THR A 4 -15.59 -25.71 -43.95
C THR A 4 -14.10 -25.35 -43.96
N ALA A 5 -13.79 -24.10 -44.30
CA ALA A 5 -12.45 -23.56 -44.18
C ALA A 5 -12.17 -23.19 -42.71
N ALA A 6 -11.20 -23.89 -42.11
CA ALA A 6 -10.67 -23.58 -40.80
C ALA A 6 -9.68 -22.40 -40.92
N VAL A 7 -9.98 -21.30 -40.24
CA VAL A 7 -9.05 -20.17 -40.09
C VAL A 7 -8.22 -20.42 -38.84
N ILE A 8 -6.96 -20.79 -39.04
CA ILE A 8 -5.96 -20.93 -37.97
C ILE A 8 -5.21 -19.60 -37.89
N THR A 9 -5.51 -18.80 -36.87
CA THR A 9 -4.77 -17.57 -36.58
C THR A 9 -3.58 -17.92 -35.68
N VAL A 10 -2.38 -17.98 -36.25
CA VAL A 10 -1.13 -18.14 -35.51
C VAL A 10 -0.71 -16.76 -34.99
N LEU A 11 -0.80 -16.55 -33.69
CA LEU A 11 -0.35 -15.32 -33.02
C LEU A 11 1.10 -15.52 -32.58
N ALA A 12 2.04 -14.90 -33.31
CA ALA A 12 3.46 -14.90 -32.97
C ALA A 12 3.74 -13.89 -31.86
N LEU A 13 4.07 -14.38 -30.66
CA LEU A 13 4.55 -13.56 -29.55
C LEU A 13 6.06 -13.33 -29.75
N ALA A 14 6.46 -12.11 -30.09
CA ALA A 14 7.87 -11.72 -30.20
C ALA A 14 8.44 -11.48 -28.79
N ALA A 15 9.42 -12.31 -28.40
CA ALA A 15 10.23 -12.10 -27.20
C ALA A 15 11.23 -10.95 -27.43
N VAL A 16 11.17 -9.93 -26.59
CA VAL A 16 12.17 -8.84 -26.54
C VAL A 16 13.28 -9.25 -25.57
N PRO A 17 14.55 -9.38 -26.01
CA PRO A 17 15.66 -9.62 -25.09
C PRO A 17 16.03 -8.34 -24.33
N CYS A 18 16.05 -8.43 -23.01
CA CYS A 18 16.64 -7.42 -22.14
C CYS A 18 18.17 -7.40 -22.33
N PHE A 19 18.70 -6.25 -22.74
CA PHE A 19 20.13 -6.00 -22.78
C PHE A 19 20.69 -5.94 -21.35
N ALA A 20 21.58 -6.88 -21.04
CA ALA A 20 22.57 -6.73 -19.98
C ALA A 20 23.76 -5.95 -20.53
N ALA A 21 24.14 -4.85 -19.87
CA ALA A 21 25.41 -4.17 -20.11
C ALA A 21 26.14 -3.99 -18.77
N ASN A 22 27.28 -4.67 -18.70
CA ASN A 22 28.29 -4.61 -17.65
C ASN A 22 29.02 -3.25 -17.62
N GLY A 23 29.45 -2.86 -16.41
CA GLY A 23 30.84 -2.47 -16.17
C GLY A 23 31.18 -0.98 -16.18
N GLY A 24 31.78 -0.50 -15.09
CA GLY A 24 32.51 0.76 -15.07
C GLY A 24 32.75 1.35 -13.69
N ALA A 25 33.70 0.78 -12.94
CA ALA A 25 34.28 1.43 -11.78
C ALA A 25 35.23 2.57 -12.21
N THR A 26 35.11 3.75 -11.61
CA THR A 26 36.25 4.67 -11.41
C THR A 26 36.18 5.33 -10.04
N ALA A 27 37.25 5.13 -9.29
CA ALA A 27 37.58 5.82 -8.06
C ALA A 27 38.00 7.27 -8.37
N GLY A 28 37.62 8.21 -7.50
CA GLY A 28 38.06 9.60 -7.54
C GLY A 28 37.87 10.26 -6.17
N ARG A 29 38.98 10.63 -5.54
CA ARG A 29 39.17 11.03 -4.13
C ARG A 29 39.28 12.56 -4.02
N ALA A 30 38.52 13.19 -3.12
CA ALA A 30 38.82 14.45 -2.43
C ALA A 30 37.83 14.55 -1.25
N GLY A 31 38.23 14.58 0.03
CA GLY A 31 39.24 15.45 0.62
C GLY A 31 38.59 16.69 1.24
N GLY A 32 37.57 16.50 2.09
CA GLY A 32 36.86 17.58 2.81
C GLY A 32 37.09 17.48 4.31
N THR A 33 37.85 18.44 4.84
CA THR A 33 38.16 18.65 6.25
C THR A 33 36.91 18.88 7.10
N GLY A 34 36.86 18.19 8.25
CA GLY A 34 35.71 18.15 9.15
C GLY A 34 35.34 19.50 9.74
N ALA A 35 34.10 19.91 9.51
CA ALA A 35 33.34 20.72 10.44
C ALA A 35 32.72 19.77 11.47
N ALA A 36 32.99 20.01 12.76
CA ALA A 36 32.41 19.28 13.87
C ALA A 36 30.88 19.47 13.83
N ALA A 37 30.18 18.47 13.27
CA ALA A 37 28.74 18.38 13.32
C ALA A 37 28.33 18.15 14.78
N THR A 38 27.77 19.18 15.40
CA THR A 38 27.07 19.08 16.67
C THR A 38 26.00 18.00 16.52
N ILE A 39 26.19 16.86 17.19
CA ILE A 39 25.22 15.78 17.28
C ILE A 39 23.98 16.37 17.97
N ARG A 40 22.99 16.80 17.18
CA ARG A 40 21.66 17.09 17.70
C ARG A 40 21.08 15.77 18.15
N GLN A 41 21.01 15.58 19.47
CA GLN A 41 20.21 14.52 20.07
C GLN A 41 18.78 14.65 19.54
N VAL A 42 18.38 13.68 18.72
CA VAL A 42 17.01 13.54 18.24
C VAL A 42 16.14 13.31 19.48
N PRO A 43 15.09 14.12 19.71
CA PRO A 43 14.22 13.96 20.86
C PRO A 43 13.63 12.54 20.90
N PRO A 44 13.46 11.93 22.09
CA PRO A 44 13.02 10.54 22.24
C PRO A 44 11.61 10.22 21.69
N GLY A 45 10.88 11.18 21.10
CA GLY A 45 9.60 10.95 20.41
C GLY A 45 9.69 10.80 18.88
N GLN A 46 10.83 11.09 18.24
CA GLN A 46 10.96 10.99 16.76
C GLN A 46 11.45 9.62 16.25
N GLN A 47 11.82 8.70 17.14
CA GLN A 47 12.27 7.36 16.73
C GLN A 47 11.11 6.44 16.29
N MET A 48 9.87 6.71 16.70
CA MET A 48 8.72 5.88 16.31
C MET A 48 8.30 6.05 14.85
N ASN A 49 8.73 7.11 14.15
CA ASN A 49 8.44 7.27 12.71
C ASN A 49 9.50 6.66 11.78
N GLN A 50 10.56 6.06 12.31
CA GLN A 50 11.45 5.20 11.51
C GLN A 50 10.86 3.80 11.29
N GLU A 51 9.74 3.49 11.93
CA GLU A 51 9.08 2.20 11.77
C GLU A 51 8.41 2.07 10.39
N MET A 52 8.96 1.11 9.65
CA MET A 52 8.52 0.56 8.37
C MET A 52 8.96 1.34 7.13
N MET A 53 10.29 1.48 6.96
CA MET A 53 10.81 1.45 5.59
C MET A 53 10.26 0.20 4.88
N PRO A 54 9.66 0.33 3.69
CA PRO A 54 9.06 -0.79 3.00
C PRO A 54 10.16 -1.81 2.68
N THR A 55 10.13 -2.96 3.35
CA THR A 55 11.07 -4.04 3.03
C THR A 55 10.76 -4.60 1.64
N PRO A 56 11.76 -5.20 0.98
CA PRO A 56 11.54 -5.87 -0.29
C PRO A 56 10.37 -6.88 -0.26
N ALA A 57 10.23 -7.64 0.84
CA ALA A 57 9.12 -8.58 1.04
C ALA A 57 7.76 -7.85 1.10
N HIS A 58 7.67 -6.72 1.81
CA HIS A 58 6.47 -5.91 1.86
C HIS A 58 6.10 -5.33 0.48
N LEU A 59 7.08 -4.87 -0.30
CA LEU A 59 6.86 -4.38 -1.66
C LEU A 59 6.31 -5.48 -2.58
N LEU A 60 6.88 -6.69 -2.51
CA LEU A 60 6.40 -7.85 -3.27
C LEU A 60 4.99 -8.25 -2.85
N MET A 61 4.71 -8.27 -1.55
CA MET A 61 3.37 -8.55 -1.02
C MET A 61 2.33 -7.57 -1.59
N ARG A 62 2.63 -6.26 -1.62
CA ARG A 62 1.76 -5.25 -2.25
C ARG A 62 1.61 -5.46 -3.75
N ALA A 63 2.66 -5.89 -4.44
CA ALA A 63 2.59 -6.19 -5.88
C ALA A 63 1.66 -7.38 -6.15
N TYR A 64 1.79 -8.48 -5.40
CA TYR A 64 0.90 -9.64 -5.53
C TYR A 64 -0.55 -9.29 -5.19
N HIS A 65 -0.77 -8.45 -4.18
CA HIS A 65 -2.10 -7.96 -3.85
C HIS A 65 -2.73 -7.16 -5.00
N ARG A 66 -1.95 -6.28 -5.66
CA ARG A 66 -2.40 -5.58 -6.87
C ARG A 66 -2.72 -6.53 -8.03
N ASN A 67 -1.95 -7.61 -8.18
CA ASN A 67 -2.22 -8.61 -9.21
C ASN A 67 -3.58 -9.29 -8.98
N VAL A 68 -3.88 -9.69 -7.73
CA VAL A 68 -5.20 -10.24 -7.37
C VAL A 68 -6.31 -9.27 -7.77
N ALA A 69 -6.19 -8.00 -7.37
CA ALA A 69 -7.17 -6.96 -7.69
C ALA A 69 -7.33 -6.74 -9.21
N ASN A 70 -6.25 -6.74 -9.98
CA ASN A 70 -6.29 -6.56 -11.43
C ASN A 70 -6.99 -7.72 -12.16
N PHE A 71 -6.68 -8.97 -11.79
CA PHE A 71 -7.36 -10.13 -12.37
C PHE A 71 -8.83 -10.20 -11.95
N ALA A 72 -9.14 -9.89 -10.68
CA ALA A 72 -10.50 -9.77 -10.19
C ALA A 72 -11.29 -8.70 -10.97
N GLN A 73 -10.69 -7.53 -11.20
CA GLN A 73 -11.29 -6.43 -11.96
C GLN A 73 -11.55 -6.81 -13.42
N THR A 74 -10.60 -7.51 -14.05
CA THR A 74 -10.73 -8.01 -15.43
C THR A 74 -11.89 -9.01 -15.53
N LEU A 75 -11.97 -9.94 -14.59
CA LEU A 75 -13.04 -10.94 -14.55
C LEU A 75 -14.41 -10.29 -14.26
N TYR A 76 -14.46 -9.28 -13.39
CA TYR A 76 -15.66 -8.51 -13.09
C TYR A 76 -16.18 -7.78 -14.34
N GLN A 77 -15.29 -7.14 -15.10
CA GLN A 77 -15.65 -6.46 -16.36
C GLN A 77 -16.16 -7.46 -17.40
N ALA A 78 -15.54 -8.64 -17.52
CA ALA A 78 -16.05 -9.70 -18.40
C ALA A 78 -17.45 -10.17 -18.00
N ALA A 79 -17.70 -10.33 -16.70
CA ALA A 79 -19.03 -10.64 -16.16
C ALA A 79 -20.06 -9.50 -16.36
N ASP A 80 -19.62 -8.28 -16.66
CA ASP A 80 -20.50 -7.15 -16.97
C ASP A 80 -21.00 -7.14 -18.41
N GLN A 81 -20.31 -7.85 -19.32
CA GLN A 81 -20.65 -7.89 -20.74
C GLN A 81 -21.83 -8.82 -21.06
N GLY A 82 -22.24 -9.69 -20.14
CA GLY A 82 -23.34 -10.61 -20.39
C GLY A 82 -23.73 -11.48 -19.19
N PRO A 83 -24.70 -12.39 -19.35
CA PRO A 83 -25.16 -13.26 -18.28
C PRO A 83 -24.23 -14.45 -18.00
N VAL A 84 -23.36 -14.81 -18.95
CA VAL A 84 -22.44 -15.95 -18.84
C VAL A 84 -21.01 -15.49 -19.10
N VAL A 85 -20.07 -15.89 -18.24
CA VAL A 85 -18.65 -15.61 -18.40
C VAL A 85 -17.98 -16.71 -19.24
N GLN A 86 -17.05 -16.33 -20.11
CA GLN A 86 -16.26 -17.30 -20.89
C GLN A 86 -15.41 -18.21 -19.96
N PRO A 87 -15.55 -19.55 -20.02
CA PRO A 87 -14.86 -20.45 -19.09
C PRO A 87 -13.33 -20.39 -19.13
N SER A 88 -12.73 -20.24 -20.32
CA SER A 88 -11.28 -20.13 -20.46
C SER A 88 -10.72 -18.91 -19.73
N LEU A 89 -11.31 -17.74 -19.97
CA LEU A 89 -10.92 -16.50 -19.30
C LEU A 89 -11.06 -16.60 -17.78
N ALA A 90 -12.21 -17.11 -17.32
CA ALA A 90 -12.50 -17.21 -15.90
C ALA A 90 -11.51 -18.15 -15.18
N ARG A 91 -11.21 -19.31 -15.75
CA ARG A 91 -10.24 -20.26 -15.20
C ARG A 91 -8.84 -19.66 -15.12
N THR A 92 -8.38 -19.00 -16.18
CA THR A 92 -7.07 -18.33 -16.19
C THR A 92 -6.98 -17.20 -15.16
N ALA A 93 -8.01 -16.35 -15.08
CA ALA A 93 -8.03 -15.27 -14.10
C ALA A 93 -7.99 -15.82 -12.66
N VAL A 94 -8.81 -16.83 -12.35
CA VAL A 94 -8.84 -17.45 -11.02
C VAL A 94 -7.52 -18.16 -10.69
N SER A 95 -6.89 -18.85 -11.64
CA SER A 95 -5.58 -19.48 -11.40
C SER A 95 -4.49 -18.46 -11.09
N GLU A 96 -4.48 -17.31 -11.78
CA GLU A 96 -3.48 -16.25 -11.52
C GLU A 96 -3.75 -15.49 -10.21
N MET A 97 -5.02 -15.32 -9.83
CA MET A 97 -5.39 -14.79 -8.51
C MET A 97 -4.87 -15.72 -7.40
N ARG A 98 -5.13 -17.03 -7.50
CA ARG A 98 -4.63 -18.02 -6.53
C ARG A 98 -3.11 -18.02 -6.45
N ARG A 99 -2.43 -18.07 -7.60
CA ARG A 99 -0.96 -18.00 -7.63
C ARG A 99 -0.43 -16.76 -6.93
N SER A 100 -1.08 -15.61 -7.13
CA SER A 100 -0.68 -14.36 -6.48
C SER A 100 -0.88 -14.41 -4.96
N VAL A 101 -1.95 -15.03 -4.47
CA VAL A 101 -2.18 -15.23 -3.02
C VAL A 101 -1.16 -16.20 -2.42
N ASP A 102 -0.84 -17.31 -3.11
CA ASP A 102 0.17 -18.27 -2.65
C ASP A 102 1.56 -17.59 -2.54
N GLU A 103 1.93 -16.75 -3.50
CA GLU A 103 3.17 -15.96 -3.43
C GLU A 103 3.13 -14.89 -2.33
N MET A 104 1.97 -14.26 -2.11
CA MET A 104 1.76 -13.31 -1.01
C MET A 104 2.02 -13.95 0.35
N GLU A 105 1.52 -15.17 0.56
CA GLU A 105 1.71 -15.95 1.78
C GLU A 105 3.18 -16.31 2.02
N LYS A 106 3.91 -16.71 0.96
CA LYS A 106 5.36 -16.96 1.03
C LYS A 106 6.14 -15.70 1.44
N GLN A 107 5.81 -14.55 0.84
CA GLN A 107 6.46 -13.28 1.20
C GLN A 107 6.12 -12.83 2.61
N ARG A 108 4.90 -13.09 3.08
CA ARG A 108 4.49 -12.84 4.46
C ARG A 108 5.30 -13.66 5.45
N ALA A 109 5.45 -14.97 5.23
CA ALA A 109 6.28 -15.81 6.11
C ALA A 109 7.73 -15.30 6.20
N THR A 110 8.29 -14.86 5.06
CA THR A 110 9.62 -14.23 5.01
C THR A 110 9.67 -12.91 5.77
N ALA A 111 8.65 -12.05 5.62
CA ALA A 111 8.55 -10.77 6.31
C ALA A 111 8.41 -10.94 7.83
N LEU A 112 7.62 -11.90 8.29
CA LEU A 112 7.43 -12.23 9.71
C LEU A 112 8.70 -12.81 10.35
N GLY A 113 9.52 -13.54 9.58
CA GLY A 113 10.83 -13.98 10.06
C GLY A 113 11.82 -12.83 10.30
N ALA A 114 11.72 -11.77 9.49
CA ALA A 114 12.60 -10.60 9.57
C ALA A 114 12.07 -9.48 10.49
N MET A 115 10.76 -9.39 10.67
CA MET A 115 10.09 -8.39 11.51
C MET A 115 9.27 -9.05 12.59
N ARG A 116 9.51 -8.65 13.85
CA ARG A 116 8.58 -8.96 14.95
C ARG A 116 7.37 -8.02 14.85
N LEU A 117 6.32 -8.46 14.17
CA LEU A 117 5.01 -7.79 14.23
C LEU A 117 4.32 -8.13 15.56
N PRO A 118 3.54 -7.21 16.14
CA PRO A 118 2.65 -7.54 17.24
C PRO A 118 1.70 -8.70 16.86
N PRO A 119 1.40 -9.62 17.80
CA PRO A 119 0.60 -10.82 17.52
C PRO A 119 -0.79 -10.49 16.99
N GLU A 120 -1.40 -9.39 17.45
CA GLU A 120 -2.70 -8.92 16.98
C GLU A 120 -2.68 -8.53 15.49
N ARG A 121 -1.64 -7.83 15.04
CA ARG A 121 -1.48 -7.47 13.62
C ARG A 121 -1.23 -8.72 12.77
N GLN A 122 -0.46 -9.68 13.29
CA GLN A 122 -0.23 -10.95 12.60
C GLN A 122 -1.54 -11.72 12.39
N LYS A 123 -2.38 -11.78 13.43
CA LYS A 123 -3.70 -12.41 13.40
C LYS A 123 -4.64 -11.76 12.38
N MET A 124 -4.72 -10.42 12.34
CA MET A 124 -5.52 -9.72 11.32
C MET A 124 -5.07 -10.04 9.89
N MET A 125 -3.76 -10.12 9.65
CA MET A 125 -3.23 -10.51 8.34
C MET A 125 -3.56 -11.97 7.98
N ASP A 126 -3.54 -12.88 8.97
CA ASP A 126 -3.94 -14.28 8.79
C ASP A 126 -5.42 -14.39 8.42
N GLU A 127 -6.29 -13.71 9.18
CA GLU A 127 -7.73 -13.71 8.95
C GLU A 127 -8.07 -13.18 7.55
N HIS A 128 -7.45 -12.08 7.15
CA HIS A 128 -7.61 -11.52 5.81
C HIS A 128 -7.21 -12.52 4.70
N LEU A 129 -6.05 -13.17 4.82
CA LEU A 129 -5.63 -14.18 3.84
C LEU A 129 -6.58 -15.38 3.79
N VAL A 130 -7.10 -15.83 4.92
CA VAL A 130 -8.08 -16.93 5.01
C VAL A 130 -9.39 -16.55 4.30
N GLN A 131 -9.88 -15.33 4.49
CA GLN A 131 -11.10 -14.83 3.84
C GLN A 131 -10.91 -14.75 2.31
N VAL A 132 -9.81 -14.17 1.83
CA VAL A 132 -9.50 -14.11 0.39
C VAL A 132 -9.40 -15.51 -0.21
N LYS A 133 -8.70 -16.45 0.45
CA LYS A 133 -8.60 -17.85 -0.01
C LYS A 133 -9.95 -18.55 -0.05
N THR A 134 -10.84 -18.25 0.90
CA THR A 134 -12.20 -18.80 0.94
C THR A 134 -13.02 -18.39 -0.28
N HIS A 135 -13.05 -17.09 -0.60
CA HIS A 135 -13.75 -16.59 -1.78
C HIS A 135 -13.13 -17.07 -3.09
N LEU A 136 -11.79 -17.19 -3.14
CA LEU A 136 -11.12 -17.77 -4.31
C LEU A 136 -11.47 -19.23 -4.53
N ARG A 137 -11.56 -20.05 -3.47
CA ARG A 137 -11.99 -21.44 -3.59
C ARG A 137 -13.42 -21.55 -4.13
N GLN A 138 -14.33 -20.69 -3.68
CA GLN A 138 -15.70 -20.63 -4.20
C GLN A 138 -15.72 -20.23 -5.69
N LEU A 139 -14.89 -19.27 -6.09
CA LEU A 139 -14.69 -18.93 -7.51
C LEU A 139 -14.14 -20.11 -8.31
N GLU A 140 -13.16 -20.84 -7.79
CA GLU A 140 -12.60 -22.05 -8.44
C GLU A 140 -13.67 -23.10 -8.71
N GLU A 141 -14.51 -23.41 -7.72
CA GLU A 141 -15.62 -24.35 -7.87
C GLU A 141 -16.65 -23.87 -8.91
N MET A 142 -16.89 -22.56 -8.99
CA MET A 142 -17.80 -22.00 -10.00
C MET A 142 -17.23 -22.05 -11.43
N VAL A 143 -15.94 -21.75 -11.63
CA VAL A 143 -15.32 -21.71 -12.97
C VAL A 143 -15.05 -23.10 -13.56
N GLN A 144 -15.15 -24.15 -12.76
CA GLN A 144 -15.12 -25.53 -13.25
C GLN A 144 -16.40 -25.92 -14.00
N LYS A 145 -17.52 -25.26 -13.72
CA LYS A 145 -18.80 -25.52 -14.41
C LYS A 145 -18.72 -25.14 -15.90
N GLU A 146 -19.50 -25.80 -16.74
CA GLU A 146 -19.56 -25.51 -18.17
C GLU A 146 -20.20 -24.14 -18.45
N ARG A 147 -21.20 -23.77 -17.64
CA ARG A 147 -21.87 -22.47 -17.69
C ARG A 147 -21.62 -21.70 -16.40
N ILE A 148 -20.93 -20.57 -16.51
CA ILE A 148 -20.54 -19.72 -15.39
C ILE A 148 -21.49 -18.54 -15.27
N ASP A 149 -22.28 -18.50 -14.21
CA ASP A 149 -23.23 -17.41 -13.94
C ASP A 149 -22.49 -16.11 -13.54
N SER A 150 -22.75 -15.03 -14.27
CA SER A 150 -22.06 -13.76 -14.06
C SER A 150 -22.47 -13.07 -12.75
N GLY A 151 -23.69 -13.28 -12.26
CA GLY A 151 -24.17 -12.72 -10.99
C GLY A 151 -23.44 -13.33 -9.79
N LEU A 152 -23.26 -14.66 -9.80
CA LEU A 152 -22.51 -15.36 -8.77
C LEU A 152 -21.01 -14.98 -8.79
N VAL A 153 -20.40 -14.90 -9.98
CA VAL A 153 -19.01 -14.45 -10.11
C VAL A 153 -18.83 -13.03 -9.56
N LYS A 154 -19.71 -12.09 -9.90
CA LYS A 154 -19.65 -10.71 -9.38
C LYS A 154 -19.80 -10.67 -7.87
N LYS A 155 -20.68 -11.49 -7.29
CA LYS A 155 -20.88 -11.56 -5.83
C LYS A 155 -19.58 -11.95 -5.11
N GLU A 156 -18.90 -13.01 -5.57
CA GLU A 156 -17.65 -13.45 -4.93
C GLU A 156 -16.51 -12.46 -5.16
N LEU A 157 -16.42 -11.86 -6.36
CA LEU A 157 -15.43 -10.82 -6.64
C LEU A 157 -15.63 -9.57 -5.77
N GLN A 158 -16.87 -9.19 -5.46
CA GLN A 158 -17.16 -8.08 -4.54
C GLN A 158 -16.65 -8.38 -3.13
N SER A 159 -16.80 -9.61 -2.64
CA SER A 159 -16.24 -10.01 -1.35
C SER A 159 -14.71 -9.88 -1.35
N ILE A 160 -14.04 -10.34 -2.41
CA ILE A 160 -12.58 -10.18 -2.57
C ILE A 160 -12.18 -8.70 -2.57
N PHE A 161 -12.93 -7.82 -3.24
CA PHE A 161 -12.63 -6.39 -3.24
C PHE A 161 -12.77 -5.74 -1.86
N VAL A 162 -13.78 -6.12 -1.08
CA VAL A 162 -13.96 -5.61 0.29
C VAL A 162 -12.74 -5.98 1.14
N GLU A 163 -12.29 -7.24 1.05
CA GLU A 163 -11.10 -7.68 1.76
C GLU A 163 -9.86 -6.94 1.28
N CYS A 164 -9.68 -6.80 -0.03
CA CYS A 164 -8.52 -6.13 -0.61
C CYS A 164 -8.46 -4.61 -0.33
N ASP A 165 -9.59 -3.92 -0.23
CA ASP A 165 -9.64 -2.47 0.01
C ASP A 165 -9.26 -2.14 1.47
N GLY A 166 -9.56 -3.03 2.43
CA GLY A 166 -9.15 -2.89 3.84
C GLY A 166 -7.63 -2.85 4.06
N ALA A 167 -6.85 -3.42 3.13
CA ALA A 167 -5.40 -3.50 3.23
C ALA A 167 -4.64 -2.23 2.77
N GLY A 168 -5.31 -1.08 2.64
CA GLY A 168 -4.67 0.20 2.26
C GLY A 168 -4.21 0.24 0.80
N CYS A 169 -4.83 -0.57 -0.07
CA CYS A 169 -4.48 -0.68 -1.49
C CYS A 169 -5.22 0.31 -2.39
N CYS A 170 -5.75 1.40 -1.83
CA CYS A 170 -6.51 2.46 -2.51
C CYS A 170 -5.68 3.31 -3.50
N ALA A 171 -4.99 2.66 -4.44
CA ALA A 171 -4.71 3.22 -5.74
C ALA A 171 -5.64 2.50 -6.71
N ARG A 172 -6.95 2.77 -6.64
CA ARG A 172 -7.83 2.46 -7.77
C ARG A 172 -7.26 3.23 -8.95
N PRO A 173 -6.76 2.57 -10.02
CA PRO A 173 -6.54 3.27 -11.26
C PRO A 173 -7.95 3.71 -11.71
N SER A 174 -8.26 5.00 -11.54
CA SER A 174 -9.43 5.57 -12.18
C SER A 174 -9.35 5.16 -13.65
N PRO A 175 -10.38 4.48 -14.20
CA PRO A 175 -10.36 4.11 -15.61
C PRO A 175 -10.16 5.40 -16.39
N VAL A 176 -9.03 5.45 -17.10
CA VAL A 176 -8.65 6.57 -17.95
C VAL A 176 -9.78 6.75 -18.95
N GLY A 177 -10.58 7.80 -18.77
CA GLY A 177 -11.67 8.16 -19.68
C GLY A 177 -13.07 8.00 -19.10
N ARG A 178 -13.47 8.97 -18.27
CA ARG A 178 -14.49 9.98 -18.63
C ARG A 178 -14.79 10.82 -17.39
N GLY A 179 -14.52 12.11 -17.49
CA GLY A 179 -15.14 13.09 -16.61
C GLY A 179 -16.66 12.93 -16.68
N ARG A 180 -17.26 12.44 -15.60
CA ARG A 180 -18.67 12.66 -15.31
C ARG A 180 -18.84 12.66 -13.81
N GLN A 181 -18.94 13.86 -13.26
CA GLN A 181 -19.58 14.12 -11.98
C GLN A 181 -21.01 13.56 -12.05
N GLY A 182 -21.17 12.31 -11.64
CA GLY A 182 -22.47 11.66 -11.50
C GLY A 182 -22.91 11.72 -10.05
N LYS A 183 -23.66 12.77 -9.66
CA LYS A 183 -24.55 12.71 -8.49
C LYS A 183 -25.66 11.68 -8.79
N GLY A 184 -25.43 10.42 -8.43
CA GLY A 184 -26.46 9.38 -8.45
C GLY A 184 -27.17 9.29 -7.10
N PRO A 185 -28.50 9.18 -7.05
CA PRO A 185 -29.29 9.19 -5.80
C PRO A 185 -29.38 7.83 -5.07
N TYR A 186 -28.62 6.81 -5.49
CA TYR A 186 -28.64 5.49 -4.84
C TYR A 186 -27.28 5.14 -4.24
N GLY A 187 -27.16 5.42 -2.95
CA GLY A 187 -26.62 4.50 -1.94
C GLY A 187 -25.25 3.90 -2.21
N GLY A 188 -24.19 4.63 -1.87
CA GLY A 188 -22.99 3.99 -1.35
C GLY A 188 -23.40 3.11 -0.16
N ARG A 189 -22.95 1.85 -0.18
CA ARG A 189 -23.23 0.88 0.89
C ARG A 189 -22.78 1.44 2.25
N PRO A 190 -23.61 1.38 3.30
CA PRO A 190 -23.20 1.66 4.67
C PRO A 190 -22.33 0.49 5.14
N GLY A 191 -21.09 0.73 5.55
CA GLY A 191 -20.24 -0.34 6.10
C GLY A 191 -18.74 -0.20 5.91
N CYS A 192 -18.27 0.72 5.06
CA CYS A 192 -16.90 1.21 5.13
C CYS A 192 -16.95 2.71 5.38
N ASP A 193 -17.37 3.07 6.60
CA ASP A 193 -16.99 4.35 7.20
C ASP A 193 -15.49 4.27 7.53
N CYS A 194 -14.64 4.19 6.50
CA CYS A 194 -13.41 4.96 6.57
C CYS A 194 -13.95 6.36 6.82
N PRO A 195 -13.78 6.95 8.03
CA PRO A 195 -14.39 8.23 8.35
C PRO A 195 -14.05 9.10 7.16
N LYS A 196 -15.07 9.61 6.45
CA LYS A 196 -14.87 10.57 5.37
C LYS A 196 -13.87 11.54 5.96
N GLY A 197 -12.61 11.46 5.51
CA GLY A 197 -11.50 12.11 6.21
C GLY A 197 -11.98 13.51 6.47
N ASN A 198 -11.99 13.93 7.74
CA ASN A 198 -12.68 15.12 8.20
C ASN A 198 -12.58 16.17 7.09
N PRO A 199 -13.68 16.69 6.51
CA PRO A 199 -13.60 17.58 5.35
C PRO A 199 -12.59 18.72 5.58
N ASP A 200 -12.41 19.12 6.84
CA ASP A 200 -11.39 20.06 7.28
C ASP A 200 -9.96 19.57 7.02
N HIS A 201 -9.66 18.29 7.27
CA HIS A 201 -8.38 17.67 6.95
C HIS A 201 -8.11 17.59 5.44
N ALA A 202 -9.14 17.32 4.63
CA ALA A 202 -9.00 17.30 3.17
C ALA A 202 -8.71 18.71 2.62
N MET A 203 -9.46 19.72 3.07
CA MET A 203 -9.23 21.13 2.69
C MET A 203 -7.84 21.61 3.13
N MET A 204 -7.38 21.18 4.31
CA MET A 204 -6.06 21.51 4.81
C MET A 204 -4.92 20.88 3.98
N MET A 205 -5.07 19.62 3.57
CA MET A 205 -4.09 18.96 2.71
C MET A 205 -4.04 19.58 1.30
N ASP A 206 -5.18 20.00 0.77
CA ASP A 206 -5.27 20.69 -0.52
C ASP A 206 -4.58 22.06 -0.47
N ASP A 207 -4.83 22.87 0.57
CA ASP A 207 -4.18 24.17 0.78
C ASP A 207 -2.65 24.01 0.92
N MET A 208 -2.22 23.01 1.69
CA MET A 208 -0.79 22.69 1.83
C MET A 208 -0.15 22.29 0.50
N MET A 209 -0.82 21.46 -0.30
CA MET A 209 -0.35 21.06 -1.64
C MET A 209 -0.29 22.24 -2.61
N GLU A 210 -1.26 23.16 -2.56
CA GLU A 210 -1.26 24.38 -3.38
C GLU A 210 -0.12 25.33 -2.98
N LYS A 211 0.12 25.50 -1.67
CA LYS A 211 1.26 26.24 -1.14
C LYS A 211 2.61 25.65 -1.59
N VAL A 212 2.76 24.32 -1.53
CA VAL A 212 3.99 23.64 -1.99
C VAL A 212 4.19 23.82 -3.49
N LYS A 213 3.14 23.71 -4.31
CA LYS A 213 3.23 23.93 -5.76
C LYS A 213 3.61 25.36 -6.12
N SER A 214 3.08 26.35 -5.41
CA SER A 214 3.43 27.76 -5.67
C SER A 214 4.89 28.05 -5.30
N GLN A 215 5.37 27.51 -4.17
CA GLN A 215 6.78 27.59 -3.77
C GLN A 215 7.72 26.92 -4.78
N ASP A 216 7.35 25.75 -5.30
CA ASP A 216 8.14 25.05 -6.32
C ASP A 216 8.20 25.83 -7.64
N ALA A 217 7.08 26.45 -8.05
CA ALA A 217 7.05 27.30 -9.23
C ALA A 217 7.94 28.54 -9.10
N GLU A 218 7.98 29.17 -7.92
CA GLU A 218 8.85 30.31 -7.63
C GLU A 218 10.34 29.92 -7.65
N LEU A 219 10.68 28.78 -7.01
CA LEU A 219 12.01 28.20 -7.05
C LEU A 219 12.46 27.88 -8.48
N ALA A 220 11.57 27.31 -9.30
CA ALA A 220 11.86 27.02 -10.70
C ALA A 220 12.18 28.30 -11.49
N GLN A 221 11.46 29.40 -11.25
CA GLN A 221 11.75 30.70 -11.87
C GLN A 221 13.09 31.30 -11.40
N LEU A 222 13.41 31.22 -10.10
CA LEU A 222 14.71 31.63 -9.55
C LEU A 222 15.86 30.85 -10.17
N VAL A 223 15.73 29.53 -10.27
CA VAL A 223 16.72 28.66 -10.92
C VAL A 223 16.86 29.00 -12.40
N GLN A 224 15.78 29.32 -13.09
CA GLN A 224 15.82 29.74 -14.48
C GLN A 224 16.55 31.08 -14.65
N ARG A 225 16.27 32.08 -13.81
CA ARG A 225 17.01 33.37 -13.79
C ARG A 225 18.49 33.16 -13.49
N MET A 226 18.81 32.31 -12.52
CA MET A 226 20.19 31.95 -12.16
C MET A 226 20.95 31.28 -13.31
N ARG A 227 20.27 30.50 -14.16
CA ARG A 227 20.88 29.89 -15.36
C ARG A 227 21.21 30.91 -16.45
N GLN A 228 20.46 32.01 -16.51
CA GLN A 228 20.62 33.07 -17.52
C GLN A 228 21.55 34.21 -17.07
N ALA A 229 21.88 34.27 -15.78
CA ALA A 229 22.77 35.29 -15.23
C ALA A 229 24.25 34.91 -15.36
N ASP A 230 25.10 35.91 -15.56
CA ASP A 230 26.54 35.75 -15.72
C ASP A 230 27.31 36.29 -14.50
N GLY A 231 28.47 35.68 -14.22
CA GLY A 231 29.44 36.19 -13.26
C GLY A 231 28.86 36.47 -11.87
N GLN A 232 29.02 37.71 -11.40
CA GLN A 232 28.61 38.14 -10.06
C GLN A 232 27.09 38.06 -9.84
N ALA A 233 26.28 38.42 -10.85
CA ALA A 233 24.82 38.38 -10.75
C ALA A 233 24.30 36.96 -10.49
N LYS A 234 25.01 35.94 -10.97
CA LYS A 234 24.70 34.54 -10.68
C LYS A 234 24.96 34.18 -9.22
N LEU A 235 26.05 34.67 -8.63
CA LEU A 235 26.36 34.44 -7.21
C LEU A 235 25.34 35.12 -6.31
N ASP A 236 24.90 36.32 -6.66
CA ASP A 236 23.86 37.04 -5.93
C ASP A 236 22.52 36.27 -5.99
N LEU A 237 22.14 35.74 -7.16
CA LEU A 237 20.95 34.90 -7.33
C LEU A 237 21.05 33.54 -6.60
N VAL A 238 22.24 32.95 -6.50
CA VAL A 238 22.46 31.75 -5.68
C VAL A 238 22.22 32.06 -4.20
N ALA A 239 22.78 33.16 -3.70
CA ALA A 239 22.59 33.58 -2.32
C ALA A 239 21.10 33.87 -2.01
N GLU A 240 20.40 34.55 -2.92
CA GLU A 240 18.95 34.80 -2.84
C GLU A 240 18.14 33.49 -2.83
N THR A 241 18.46 32.55 -3.72
CA THR A 241 17.78 31.25 -3.80
C THR A 241 17.97 30.45 -2.50
N VAL A 242 19.20 30.40 -1.97
CA VAL A 242 19.48 29.71 -0.71
C VAL A 242 18.76 30.36 0.47
N ALA A 243 18.75 31.70 0.54
CA ALA A 243 18.00 32.42 1.58
C ALA A 243 16.51 32.09 1.51
N THR A 244 15.92 32.05 0.31
CA THR A 244 14.53 31.68 0.08
C THR A 244 14.24 30.25 0.53
N MET A 245 15.08 29.27 0.18
CA MET A 245 14.92 27.88 0.61
C MET A 245 15.00 27.72 2.14
N VAL A 246 15.91 28.46 2.79
CA VAL A 246 16.03 28.44 4.25
C VAL A 246 14.79 29.02 4.92
N GLN A 247 14.27 30.13 4.39
CA GLN A 247 13.04 30.74 4.88
C GLN A 247 11.83 29.80 4.69
N GLN A 248 11.65 29.23 3.50
CA GLN A 248 10.57 28.27 3.22
C GLN A 248 10.63 27.05 4.16
N ARG A 249 11.83 26.53 4.44
CA ARG A 249 12.02 25.43 5.40
C ARG A 249 11.65 25.84 6.83
N ALA A 250 12.00 27.05 7.25
CA ALA A 250 11.64 27.56 8.56
C ALA A 250 10.12 27.72 8.72
N GLU A 251 9.45 28.27 7.71
CA GLU A 251 7.99 28.41 7.67
C GLU A 251 7.29 27.04 7.67
N LEU A 252 7.74 26.09 6.83
CA LEU A 252 7.18 24.74 6.81
C LEU A 252 7.36 24.02 8.16
N THR A 253 8.50 24.21 8.82
CA THR A 253 8.75 23.63 10.15
C THR A 253 7.84 24.25 11.19
N ALA A 254 7.62 25.57 11.15
CA ALA A 254 6.69 26.27 12.05
C ALA A 254 5.23 25.83 11.82
N ASP A 255 4.81 25.69 10.57
CA ASP A 255 3.49 25.17 10.20
C ASP A 255 3.31 23.72 10.70
N MET A 256 4.29 22.84 10.49
CA MET A 256 4.25 21.47 11.01
C MET A 256 4.20 21.41 12.54
N GLN A 257 4.96 22.27 13.23
CA GLN A 257 4.91 22.35 14.69
C GLN A 257 3.53 22.80 15.16
N LYS A 258 2.97 23.85 14.54
CA LYS A 258 1.62 24.33 14.85
C LYS A 258 0.55 23.25 14.64
N MET A 259 0.66 22.47 13.55
CA MET A 259 -0.22 21.33 13.31
C MET A 259 -0.09 20.25 14.39
N HIS A 260 1.16 19.94 14.78
CA HIS A 260 1.44 18.98 15.82
C HIS A 260 0.85 19.43 17.17
N ASP A 261 1.01 20.71 17.52
CA ASP A 261 0.50 21.29 18.76
C ASP A 261 -1.04 21.31 18.78
N MET A 262 -1.70 21.62 17.64
CA MET A 262 -3.17 21.53 17.52
C MET A 262 -3.67 20.09 17.70
N MET A 263 -3.00 19.12 17.08
CA MET A 263 -3.37 17.70 17.22
C MET A 263 -3.12 17.14 18.63
N GLN A 264 -2.07 17.60 19.32
CA GLN A 264 -1.83 17.22 20.71
C GLN A 264 -2.78 17.93 21.70
N GLY A 265 -3.14 19.18 21.42
CA GLY A 265 -4.00 19.99 22.29
C GLY A 265 -5.48 19.59 22.30
N GLU A 266 -5.98 18.97 21.22
CA GLU A 266 -7.39 18.54 21.12
C GLU A 266 -7.72 17.20 21.82
N TYR A 267 -6.73 16.51 22.40
CA TYR A 267 -6.94 15.37 23.30
C TYR A 267 -6.59 15.70 24.77
N PRO A 268 -7.28 16.63 25.44
CA PRO A 268 -7.03 16.96 26.86
C PRO A 268 -7.55 15.87 27.84
N GLY A 269 -7.33 14.60 27.54
CA GLY A 269 -7.83 13.49 28.37
C GLY A 269 -7.12 12.13 28.23
N SER A 270 -6.10 11.96 27.38
CA SER A 270 -5.44 10.66 27.21
C SER A 270 -4.36 10.36 28.25
N ASP A 271 -3.83 11.35 28.97
CA ASP A 271 -2.82 11.12 30.02
C ASP A 271 -3.37 10.42 31.27
N GLN A 272 -4.70 10.28 31.41
CA GLN A 272 -5.32 9.57 32.53
C GLN A 272 -5.50 8.06 32.29
N MET A 273 -5.34 7.55 31.07
CA MET A 273 -5.69 6.15 30.74
C MET A 273 -4.49 5.20 30.72
N LEU A 274 -3.28 5.68 31.03
CA LEU A 274 -2.03 4.88 31.07
C LEU A 274 -1.47 4.69 32.49
N ASN A 275 -2.24 5.03 33.54
CA ASN A 275 -1.84 4.83 34.93
C ASN A 275 -2.72 3.82 35.69
N ASP A 276 -3.58 3.05 35.02
CA ASP A 276 -4.39 1.97 35.62
C ASP A 276 -3.70 0.58 35.52
N ASP A 277 -2.37 0.53 35.43
CA ASP A 277 -1.57 -0.71 35.46
C ASP A 277 -1.15 -1.13 36.89
N GLU A 278 -1.85 -0.66 37.94
CA GLU A 278 -1.60 -1.09 39.34
C GLU A 278 -2.53 -2.20 39.86
N ASP A 279 -3.37 -2.82 39.02
CA ASP A 279 -3.99 -4.11 39.37
C ASP A 279 -3.05 -5.25 38.98
N GLN A 280 -1.98 -5.36 39.76
CA GLN A 280 -1.15 -6.55 39.90
C GLN A 280 -2.05 -7.72 40.32
N ASP A 281 -2.46 -8.52 39.33
CA ASP A 281 -2.96 -9.87 39.53
C ASP A 281 -1.84 -10.69 40.20
N GLN A 282 -1.92 -10.75 41.53
CA GLN A 282 -1.04 -11.54 42.38
C GLN A 282 -1.31 -13.01 42.11
N GLY A 283 -0.32 -13.67 41.50
CA GLY A 283 0.08 -15.05 41.79
C GLY A 283 -1.04 -15.99 42.24
N GLY A 284 -1.78 -16.52 41.27
CA GLY A 284 -2.46 -17.80 41.41
C GLY A 284 -1.50 -18.91 41.02
N ASP A 285 -0.76 -19.40 42.00
CA ASP A 285 0.15 -20.53 41.88
C ASP A 285 -0.67 -21.82 41.71
N GLU A 286 -1.19 -22.07 40.50
CA GLU A 286 -1.83 -23.36 40.19
C GLU A 286 -0.73 -24.38 39.84
N GLU A 287 -0.25 -25.08 40.88
CA GLU A 287 0.43 -26.38 40.76
C GLU A 287 -0.48 -27.32 39.94
N TYR A 288 -0.14 -27.49 38.67
CA TYR A 288 -0.73 -28.53 37.83
C TYR A 288 -0.10 -29.87 38.22
N ASP A 289 -0.80 -30.62 39.07
CA ASP A 289 -0.55 -32.04 39.33
C ASP A 289 -0.73 -32.82 38.03
N PHE A 290 0.38 -33.28 37.47
CA PHE A 290 0.44 -34.12 36.28
C PHE A 290 0.35 -35.58 36.75
N GLU A 291 -0.84 -36.02 37.18
CA GLU A 291 -1.12 -37.42 37.45
C GLU A 291 -1.37 -38.16 36.12
N ASP A 292 -0.43 -39.03 35.78
CA ASP A 292 -0.60 -40.37 35.20
C ASP A 292 -1.75 -40.58 34.20
N GLU A 293 -1.42 -40.77 32.92
CA GLU A 293 -2.20 -41.70 32.09
C GLU A 293 -1.31 -42.79 31.50
N GLU A 294 -1.76 -44.00 31.81
CA GLU A 294 -1.13 -45.29 31.65
C GLU A 294 -0.83 -45.68 30.21
N ASP A 295 0.31 -46.35 30.10
CA ASP A 295 0.72 -47.24 29.03
C ASP A 295 -0.34 -48.34 28.79
N VAL A 296 -1.14 -48.21 27.73
CA VAL A 296 -1.97 -49.30 27.22
C VAL A 296 -1.37 -49.82 25.92
N THR A 297 -0.47 -50.77 26.07
CA THR A 297 -0.09 -51.71 25.01
C THR A 297 -1.16 -52.81 24.94
N ALA A 298 -1.80 -52.97 23.77
CA ALA A 298 -2.58 -54.15 23.45
C ALA A 298 -2.56 -54.45 21.94
N ASP A 299 -1.98 -55.61 21.64
CA ASP A 299 -2.02 -56.48 20.44
C ASP A 299 -1.75 -55.91 19.03
#